data_AF-A0A5B7FZH3-F1
#
_entry.id   AF-A0A5B7FZH3-F1
#
_cell.length_a   1.000
_cell.length_b   1.000
_cell.length_c   1.000
_cell.angle_alpha   90.00
_cell.angle_beta   90.00
_cell.angle_gamma   90.00
#
_symmetry.space_group_name_H-M   'P 1'
#
loop_
_entity.id
_entity.type
_entity.pdbx_description
1 polymer ?
#
loop_
_entity_poly.entity_id
_entity_poly.type
_entity_poly.pdbx_seq_one_letter_code
_entity_poly.pdbx_strand_id
1 'polypeptide(L)'
;METDHYELYLNPVIYNQGTVEIDDQVEVLELLAGQCDYLDLTRLAVTGWSYGGYLSLMALAHRPDLFRLAIAGAPVVSWGLYDTGYTERYMDLPSVNRDGYRAGSVLSYVNNLPDE
;
A
#
# COMPACT_ATOMS: atom_id res chain seq x y z
N MET A 1 -1.21 -23.22 -23.25
CA MET A 1 -1.92 -22.85 -22.00
C MET A 1 -2.04 -21.35 -22.04
N GLU A 2 -3.27 -20.88 -22.20
CA GLU A 2 -3.59 -19.46 -22.24
C GLU A 2 -3.38 -18.93 -20.82
N THR A 3 -2.41 -18.04 -20.63
CA THR A 3 -2.18 -17.40 -19.34
C THR A 3 -3.46 -16.68 -18.96
N ASP A 4 -4.07 -17.06 -17.84
CA ASP A 4 -5.29 -16.41 -17.40
C ASP A 4 -4.98 -14.94 -17.15
N HIS A 5 -5.60 -14.04 -17.93
CA HIS A 5 -5.27 -12.62 -17.91
C HIS A 5 -5.43 -12.02 -16.50
N TYR A 6 -6.24 -12.63 -15.64
CA TYR A 6 -6.39 -12.26 -14.23
C TYR A 6 -5.12 -12.48 -13.41
N GLU A 7 -4.34 -13.53 -13.66
CA GLU A 7 -3.09 -13.77 -12.94
C GLU A 7 -2.07 -12.67 -13.25
N LEU A 8 -2.03 -12.18 -14.50
CA LEU A 8 -1.09 -11.12 -14.90
C LEU A 8 -1.31 -9.81 -14.11
N TYR A 9 -2.57 -9.46 -13.79
CA TYR A 9 -2.88 -8.22 -13.05
C TYR A 9 -2.66 -8.35 -11.54
N LEU A 10 -2.84 -9.55 -10.98
CA LEU A 10 -2.69 -9.77 -9.53
C LEU A 10 -1.24 -10.08 -9.12
N ASN A 11 -0.45 -10.65 -10.03
CA ASN A 11 0.94 -11.06 -9.78
C ASN A 11 1.82 -9.99 -9.11
N PRO A 12 1.72 -8.68 -9.44
CA PRO A 12 2.54 -7.67 -8.76
C PRO A 12 2.23 -7.50 -7.28
N VAL A 13 0.99 -7.76 -6.86
CA VAL A 13 0.51 -7.59 -5.47
C VAL A 13 0.60 -8.89 -4.68
N ILE A 14 0.43 -10.03 -5.34
CA ILE A 14 0.61 -11.34 -4.70
C ILE A 14 2.06 -11.44 -4.20
N TYR A 15 2.19 -11.85 -2.94
CA TYR A 15 3.39 -11.93 -2.12
C TYR A 15 4.01 -10.58 -1.73
N ASN A 16 3.47 -9.46 -2.23
CA ASN A 16 4.06 -8.13 -2.14
C ASN A 16 2.99 -7.06 -1.77
N GLN A 17 2.03 -7.39 -0.91
CA GLN A 17 0.97 -6.45 -0.54
C GLN A 17 1.54 -5.16 0.07
N GLY A 18 1.06 -4.01 -0.38
CA GLY A 18 1.45 -2.65 0.03
C GLY A 18 2.78 -2.15 -0.51
N THR A 19 3.40 -2.83 -1.48
CA THR A 19 4.63 -2.33 -2.10
C THR A 19 4.39 -1.61 -3.42
N VAL A 20 3.52 -2.14 -4.28
CA VAL A 20 3.34 -1.64 -5.66
C VAL A 20 2.19 -0.64 -5.77
N GLU A 21 1.21 -0.74 -4.89
CA GLU A 21 -0.05 -0.01 -4.99
C GLU A 21 0.16 1.50 -4.82
N ILE A 22 1.15 1.92 -4.01
CA ILE A 22 1.42 3.33 -3.77
C ILE A 22 2.04 3.99 -5.00
N ASP A 23 2.90 3.28 -5.72
CA ASP A 23 3.54 3.80 -6.93
C ASP A 23 2.49 4.08 -8.01
N ASP A 24 1.54 3.17 -8.21
CA ASP A 24 0.44 3.37 -9.16
C ASP A 24 -0.43 4.60 -8.79
N GLN A 25 -0.74 4.77 -7.49
CA GLN A 25 -1.52 5.94 -7.03
C GLN A 25 -0.75 7.25 -7.25
N VAL A 26 0.56 7.25 -7.02
CA VAL A 26 1.43 8.41 -7.26
C VAL A 26 1.49 8.73 -8.76
N GLU A 27 1.68 7.74 -9.62
CA GLU A 27 1.77 7.95 -11.07
C GLU A 27 0.53 8.66 -11.59
N VAL A 28 -0.66 8.21 -11.18
CA VAL A 28 -1.92 8.86 -11.58
C VAL A 28 -2.03 10.28 -11.03
N LEU A 29 -1.60 10.54 -9.79
CA LEU A 29 -1.59 11.89 -9.22
C LEU A 29 -0.69 12.86 -10.01
N GLU A 30 0.51 12.41 -10.39
CA GLU A 30 1.45 13.20 -11.19
C GLU A 30 0.92 13.46 -12.60
N LEU A 31 0.32 12.44 -13.24
CA LEU A 31 -0.34 12.59 -14.53
C LEU A 31 -1.48 13.61 -14.48
N LEU A 32 -2.33 13.54 -13.46
CA LEU A 32 -3.45 14.48 -13.29
C LEU A 32 -2.97 15.90 -12.99
N ALA A 33 -1.91 16.06 -12.19
CA ALA A 33 -1.32 17.37 -11.91
C ALA A 33 -0.78 18.05 -13.18
N GLY A 34 -0.25 17.28 -14.14
CA GLY A 34 0.16 17.78 -15.45
C GLY A 34 -0.99 18.20 -16.37
N GLN A 35 -2.22 17.81 -16.06
CA GLN A 35 -3.42 18.04 -16.88
C GLN A 35 -4.44 19.00 -16.24
N CYS A 36 -4.36 19.20 -14.93
CA CYS A 36 -5.37 19.91 -14.14
C CYS A 36 -4.71 20.99 -13.26
N ASP A 37 -4.91 22.26 -13.61
CA ASP A 37 -4.36 23.41 -12.86
C ASP A 37 -4.95 23.60 -11.44
N TYR A 38 -5.99 22.84 -11.09
CA TYR A 38 -6.66 22.90 -9.79
C TYR A 38 -6.19 21.83 -8.80
N LEU A 39 -5.29 20.93 -9.21
CA LEU A 39 -4.73 19.91 -8.32
C LEU A 39 -3.48 20.46 -7.61
N ASP A 40 -3.58 20.65 -6.29
CA ASP A 40 -2.47 21.11 -5.46
C ASP A 40 -1.80 19.93 -4.76
N LEU A 41 -0.71 19.42 -5.35
CA LEU A 41 0.05 18.30 -4.80
C LEU A 41 0.74 18.61 -3.46
N THR A 42 0.82 19.88 -3.04
CA THR A 42 1.42 20.24 -1.74
C THR A 42 0.48 20.02 -0.55
N ARG A 43 -0.80 19.70 -0.81
CA ARG A 43 -1.85 19.54 0.21
C ARG A 43 -2.66 18.24 0.02
N LEU A 44 -1.97 17.14 -0.28
CA LEU A 44 -2.63 15.84 -0.45
C LEU A 44 -2.93 15.14 0.87
N ALA A 45 -4.10 14.51 0.92
CA ALA A 45 -4.48 13.59 1.97
C ALA A 45 -4.91 12.26 1.34
N VAL A 46 -4.58 11.16 2.01
CA VAL A 46 -5.02 9.81 1.63
C VAL A 46 -5.95 9.25 2.71
N THR A 47 -7.02 8.57 2.28
CA THR A 47 -8.00 8.00 3.22
C THR A 47 -8.52 6.68 2.71
N GLY A 48 -8.82 5.76 3.64
CA GLY A 48 -9.39 4.47 3.31
C GLY A 48 -9.77 3.64 4.53
N TRP A 49 -10.47 2.54 4.28
CA TRP A 49 -10.91 1.60 5.32
C TRP A 49 -10.40 0.18 5.00
N SER A 50 -10.12 -0.64 6.02
CA SER A 50 -9.57 -1.99 5.85
C SER A 50 -8.27 -1.95 5.02
N TYR A 51 -8.19 -2.63 3.87
CA TYR A 51 -7.03 -2.56 2.97
C TYR A 51 -6.71 -1.13 2.52
N GLY A 52 -7.73 -0.29 2.31
CA GLY A 52 -7.51 1.13 2.00
C GLY A 52 -6.93 1.91 3.18
N GLY A 53 -7.27 1.52 4.42
CA GLY A 53 -6.65 2.08 5.62
C GLY A 53 -5.19 1.66 5.73
N TYR A 54 -4.91 0.37 5.44
CA TYR A 54 -3.54 -0.15 5.32
C TYR A 54 -2.72 0.65 4.29
N LEU A 55 -3.25 0.81 3.06
CA LEU A 55 -2.59 1.61 2.03
C LEU A 55 -2.46 3.08 2.41
N SER A 56 -3.39 3.65 3.19
CA SER A 56 -3.26 5.03 3.67
C SER A 56 -2.04 5.18 4.59
N LEU A 57 -1.78 4.21 5.47
CA LEU A 57 -0.58 4.21 6.31
C LEU A 57 0.70 3.95 5.50
N MET A 58 0.66 3.00 4.56
CA MET A 58 1.79 2.73 3.66
C MET A 58 2.14 3.95 2.81
N ALA A 59 1.14 4.63 2.23
CA ALA A 59 1.32 5.85 1.46
C ALA A 59 2.04 6.94 2.27
N LEU A 60 1.60 7.20 3.51
CA LEU A 60 2.23 8.19 4.38
C LEU A 60 3.66 7.79 4.77
N ALA A 61 3.91 6.51 5.03
CA ALA A 61 5.23 6.03 5.42
C ALA A 61 6.25 5.96 4.27
N HIS A 62 5.78 5.69 3.03
CA HIS A 62 6.64 5.57 1.85
C HIS A 62 6.80 6.90 1.10
N ARG A 63 5.78 7.75 1.09
CA ARG A 63 5.77 9.05 0.40
C ARG A 63 5.34 10.20 1.33
N PRO A 64 6.04 10.41 2.46
CA PRO A 64 5.77 11.55 3.35
C PRO A 64 6.04 12.91 2.68
N ASP A 65 6.79 12.91 1.57
CA ASP A 65 7.02 14.08 0.71
C ASP A 65 5.76 14.52 -0.09
N LEU A 66 4.83 13.60 -0.33
CA LEU A 66 3.58 13.87 -1.05
C LEU A 66 2.37 13.96 -0.14
N PHE A 67 2.15 12.94 0.70
CA PHE A 67 0.94 12.86 1.52
C PHE A 67 1.14 13.58 2.85
N ARG A 68 0.41 14.68 3.07
CA ARG A 68 0.51 15.44 4.32
C ARG A 68 -0.30 14.84 5.46
N LEU A 69 -1.32 14.05 5.14
CA LEU A 69 -2.23 13.42 6.09
C LEU A 69 -2.69 12.05 5.56
N ALA A 70 -2.79 11.08 6.47
CA ALA A 70 -3.49 9.82 6.23
C ALA A 70 -4.63 9.61 7.24
N ILE A 71 -5.80 9.22 6.75
CA ILE A 71 -6.95 8.83 7.56
C ILE A 71 -7.18 7.33 7.36
N ALA A 72 -6.65 6.53 8.28
CA ALA A 72 -6.68 5.07 8.19
C ALA A 72 -7.77 4.47 9.09
N GLY A 73 -8.85 3.96 8.50
CA GLY A 73 -9.91 3.25 9.21
C GLY A 73 -9.68 1.74 9.26
N ALA A 74 -9.66 1.15 10.45
CA ALA A 74 -9.46 -0.30 10.67
C ALA A 74 -8.34 -0.93 9.79
N PRO A 75 -7.13 -0.35 9.76
CA PRO A 75 -6.05 -0.84 8.90
C PRO A 75 -5.50 -2.19 9.38
N VAL A 76 -5.11 -3.04 8.45
CA VAL A 76 -4.13 -4.11 8.77
C VAL A 76 -2.78 -3.43 8.97
N VAL A 77 -2.13 -3.66 10.11
CA VAL A 77 -0.80 -3.06 10.43
C VAL A 77 0.35 -4.08 10.31
N SER A 78 0.02 -5.38 10.38
CA SER A 78 0.95 -6.48 10.18
C SER A 78 0.18 -7.70 9.70
N TRP A 79 0.59 -8.25 8.55
CA TRP A 79 -0.02 -9.45 7.96
C TRP A 79 0.12 -10.68 8.85
N GLY A 80 1.18 -10.76 9.67
CA GLY A 80 1.36 -11.86 10.61
C GLY A 80 0.34 -11.91 11.75
N LEU A 81 -0.51 -10.88 11.90
CA LEU A 81 -1.58 -10.82 12.90
C LEU A 81 -2.98 -11.04 12.30
N TYR A 82 -3.09 -11.19 10.98
CA TYR A 82 -4.35 -11.36 10.27
C TYR A 82 -4.67 -12.85 10.05
N ASP A 83 -5.87 -13.17 9.57
CA ASP A 83 -6.30 -14.57 9.49
C ASP A 83 -5.54 -15.37 8.43
N THR A 84 -5.47 -16.69 8.62
CA THR A 84 -4.73 -17.60 7.74
C THR A 84 -5.31 -17.64 6.32
N GLY A 85 -6.63 -17.68 6.19
CA GLY A 85 -7.30 -17.89 4.90
C GLY A 85 -7.07 -16.76 3.90
N TYR A 86 -7.12 -15.52 4.35
CA TYR A 86 -6.77 -14.35 3.54
C TYR A 86 -5.26 -14.24 3.38
N THR A 87 -4.52 -14.25 4.48
CA THR A 87 -3.10 -13.88 4.45
C THR A 87 -2.28 -14.90 3.67
N GLU A 88 -2.46 -16.20 3.90
CA GLU A 88 -1.66 -17.23 3.20
C GLU A 88 -1.97 -17.28 1.71
N ARG A 89 -3.20 -16.92 1.30
CA ARG A 89 -3.58 -16.85 -0.11
C ARG A 89 -2.79 -15.78 -0.88
N TYR A 90 -2.55 -14.63 -0.25
CA TYR A 90 -1.93 -13.49 -0.92
C TYR A 90 -0.49 -13.22 -0.52
N MET A 91 -0.03 -13.74 0.62
CA MET A 91 1.31 -13.50 1.16
C MET A 91 2.11 -14.79 1.35
N ASP A 92 1.54 -15.97 1.07
CA ASP A 92 2.11 -17.28 1.42
C ASP A 92 2.33 -17.42 2.95
N LEU A 93 2.93 -18.53 3.38
CA LEU A 93 3.32 -18.74 4.77
C LEU A 93 4.45 -17.77 5.15
N PRO A 94 4.48 -17.26 6.41
CA PRO A 94 5.56 -16.39 6.89
C PRO A 94 6.95 -17.03 6.79
N SER A 95 7.05 -18.35 6.85
CA SER A 95 8.30 -19.10 6.69
C SER A 95 8.79 -19.16 5.24
N VAL A 96 7.90 -18.97 4.27
CA VAL A 96 8.21 -18.99 2.82
C VAL A 96 8.48 -17.57 2.32
N ASN A 97 7.64 -16.60 2.72
CA ASN A 97 7.70 -15.21 2.25
C ASN A 97 8.03 -14.20 3.36
N ARG A 98 9.09 -14.47 4.14
CA ARG A 98 9.47 -13.59 5.27
C ARG A 98 9.67 -12.13 4.86
N ASP A 99 10.27 -11.91 3.69
CA ASP A 99 10.60 -10.57 3.23
C ASP A 99 9.34 -9.80 2.79
N GLY A 100 8.36 -10.47 2.16
CA GLY A 100 7.06 -9.88 1.86
C GLY A 100 6.27 -9.50 3.11
N TYR A 101 6.25 -10.36 4.14
CA TYR A 101 5.60 -10.01 5.43
C TYR A 101 6.25 -8.80 6.10
N ARG A 102 7.58 -8.67 6.00
CA ARG A 102 8.31 -7.51 6.53
C ARG A 102 8.00 -6.26 5.69
N ALA A 103 8.10 -6.36 4.38
CA ALA A 103 7.90 -5.25 3.46
C ALA A 103 6.45 -4.74 3.46
N GLY A 104 5.47 -5.62 3.66
CA GLY A 104 4.06 -5.28 3.76
C GLY A 104 3.57 -4.98 5.19
N SER A 105 4.46 -4.86 6.18
CA SER A 105 4.05 -4.44 7.53
C SER A 105 4.34 -2.96 7.73
N VAL A 106 3.29 -2.19 8.05
CA VAL A 106 3.41 -0.78 8.45
C VAL A 106 4.41 -0.62 9.61
N LEU A 107 4.48 -1.61 10.51
CA LEU A 107 5.40 -1.61 11.65
C LEU A 107 6.87 -1.51 11.24
N SER A 108 7.23 -1.97 10.04
CA SER A 108 8.59 -1.84 9.50
C SER A 108 8.98 -0.39 9.18
N TYR A 109 8.01 0.51 9.05
CA TYR A 109 8.20 1.88 8.58
C TYR A 109 7.70 2.93 9.58
N VAL A 110 7.47 2.57 10.84
CA VAL A 110 6.99 3.51 11.87
C VAL A 110 7.90 4.73 11.99
N ASN A 111 9.21 4.54 11.86
CA ASN A 111 10.19 5.62 11.92
C ASN A 111 10.19 6.54 10.67
N ASN A 112 9.45 6.18 9.63
CA ASN A 112 9.27 7.02 8.44
C ASN A 112 8.00 7.86 8.54
N LEU A 113 7.12 7.59 9.51
CA LEU A 113 5.94 8.41 9.73
C LEU A 113 6.37 9.78 10.26
N PRO A 114 5.67 10.87 9.87
CA PRO A 114 5.98 12.21 10.37
C PRO A 114 5.85 12.29 11.90
N ASP A 115 6.79 12.99 12.54
CA ASP A 115 6.72 13.32 13.97
C ASP A 115 5.63 14.37 14.30
N GLU A 116 5.11 15.08 13.27
CA GLU A 116 4.17 16.21 13.35
C GLU A 116 2.96 16.12 12.38
#